data_AF-A0A2D9TBP7-F1
#
_entry.id   AF-A0A2D9TBP7-F1
#
_cell.length_a   1.000
_cell.length_b   1.000
_cell.length_c   1.000
_cell.angle_alpha   90.00
_cell.angle_beta   90.00
_cell.angle_gamma   90.00
#
_symmetry.space_group_name_H-M   'P 1'
#
loop_
_entity.id
_entity.type
_entity.pdbx_description
1 polymer ?
#
loop_
_entity_poly.entity_id
_entity_poly.type
_entity_poly.pdbx_seq_one_letter_code
_entity_poly.pdbx_strand_id
1 'polypeptide(L)'
;MSAVSEKQDMLEAELVRLEGLLGDLEKDWSRVPYAFALLILAVPAYLKWGFMGSSLTILTVVSFVATAYYLIGVRKAEYRGEMAEIRMDVETLRRTGG
;
A
#
# COMPACT_ATOMS: atom_id res chain seq x y z
N MET A 1 9.19 1.10 36.59
CA MET A 1 9.48 1.24 35.15
C MET A 1 9.85 2.70 34.88
N SER A 2 10.95 2.96 34.19
CA SER A 2 11.33 4.32 33.80
C SER A 2 10.48 4.75 32.59
N ALA A 3 10.09 6.03 32.52
CA ALA A 3 9.31 6.58 31.40
C ALA A 3 9.97 6.36 30.02
N VAL A 4 11.28 6.14 30.00
CA VAL A 4 12.07 5.80 28.79
C VAL A 4 11.75 4.39 28.28
N SER A 5 11.62 3.41 29.16
CA SER A 5 11.26 2.03 28.80
C SER A 5 9.86 1.97 28.20
N GLU A 6 8.90 2.67 28.79
CA GLU A 6 7.51 2.70 28.30
C GLU A 6 7.41 3.35 26.91
N LYS A 7 8.16 4.44 26.68
CA LYS A 7 8.24 5.07 25.36
C LYS A 7 8.89 4.16 24.32
N GLN A 8 9.92 3.42 24.70
CA GLN A 8 10.58 2.46 23.81
C GLN A 8 9.63 1.31 23.42
N ASP A 9 8.95 0.71 24.40
CA ASP A 9 7.98 -0.37 24.16
C ASP A 9 6.85 0.09 23.22
N MET A 10 6.38 1.33 23.38
CA MET A 10 5.35 1.91 22.51
C MET A 10 5.83 2.08 21.06
N LEU A 11 7.07 2.55 20.85
CA LEU A 11 7.64 2.70 19.51
C LEU A 11 7.91 1.35 18.84
N GLU A 12 8.35 0.35 19.59
CA GLU A 12 8.54 -1.02 19.09
C GLU A 12 7.20 -1.66 18.69
N ALA A 13 6.14 -1.47 19.49
CA ALA A 13 4.81 -1.93 19.14
C ALA A 13 4.27 -1.27 17.86
N GLU A 14 4.56 0.02 17.67
CA GLU A 14 4.16 0.75 16.46
C GLU A 14 4.91 0.26 15.21
N LEU A 15 6.20 -0.09 15.33
CA LEU A 15 6.95 -0.71 14.23
C LEU A 15 6.32 -2.04 13.81
N VAL A 16 5.96 -2.89 14.77
CA VAL A 16 5.29 -4.18 14.49
C VAL A 16 3.95 -3.95 13.79
N ARG A 17 3.19 -2.94 14.21
CA ARG A 17 1.93 -2.55 13.56
C ARG A 17 2.15 -2.12 12.10
N LEU A 18 3.11 -1.25 11.84
CA LEU A 18 3.44 -0.76 10.50
C LEU A 18 3.97 -1.88 9.60
N GLU A 19 4.78 -2.80 10.12
CA GLU A 19 5.25 -3.98 9.40
C GLU A 19 4.09 -4.88 8.96
N GLY A 20 3.11 -5.08 9.85
CA GLY A 20 1.88 -5.81 9.52
C GLY A 20 1.10 -5.16 8.38
N LEU A 21 0.87 -3.84 8.46
CA LEU A 21 0.17 -3.08 7.43
C LEU A 21 0.90 -3.10 6.08
N LEU A 22 2.23 -3.00 6.09
CA LEU A 22 3.04 -3.10 4.89
C LEU A 22 2.94 -4.48 4.27
N GLY A 23 2.97 -5.54 5.09
CA GLY A 23 2.79 -6.92 4.64
C GLY A 23 1.44 -7.16 3.97
N ASP A 24 0.37 -6.56 4.49
CA ASP A 24 -0.96 -6.65 3.85
C ASP A 24 -1.01 -5.85 2.54
N LEU A 25 -0.40 -4.65 2.50
CA LEU A 25 -0.26 -3.89 1.25
C LEU A 25 0.55 -4.64 0.18
N GLU A 26 1.52 -5.45 0.57
CA GLU A 26 2.29 -6.30 -0.36
C GLU A 26 1.45 -7.43 -0.96
N LYS A 27 0.58 -8.04 -0.15
CA LYS A 27 -0.39 -9.00 -0.66
C LYS A 27 -1.34 -8.33 -1.64
N ASP A 28 -1.87 -7.15 -1.31
CA ASP A 28 -2.77 -6.41 -2.21
C ASP A 28 -2.06 -5.98 -3.49
N TRP A 29 -0.81 -5.52 -3.42
CA TRP A 29 0.01 -5.20 -4.59
C TRP A 29 0.15 -6.38 -5.54
N SER A 30 0.40 -7.58 -5.00
CA SER A 30 0.50 -8.81 -5.80
C SER A 30 -0.82 -9.19 -6.48
N ARG A 31 -1.95 -8.65 -5.98
CA ARG A 31 -3.29 -8.93 -6.51
C ARG A 31 -3.75 -7.92 -7.57
N VAL A 32 -3.18 -6.71 -7.60
CA VAL A 32 -3.52 -5.66 -8.59
C VAL A 32 -3.49 -6.16 -10.04
N PRO A 33 -2.51 -6.95 -10.51
CA PRO A 33 -2.50 -7.47 -11.87
C PRO A 33 -3.76 -8.26 -12.24
N TYR A 34 -4.38 -8.98 -11.29
CA TYR A 34 -5.59 -9.74 -11.59
C TYR A 34 -6.80 -8.85 -11.89
N ALA A 35 -6.77 -7.56 -11.53
CA ALA A 35 -7.81 -6.62 -11.93
C ALA A 35 -7.85 -6.38 -13.45
N PHE A 36 -6.78 -6.68 -14.19
CA PHE A 36 -6.82 -6.70 -15.66
C PHE A 36 -7.77 -7.77 -16.20
N ALA A 37 -8.17 -8.78 -15.41
CA ALA A 37 -9.20 -9.73 -15.83
C ALA A 37 -10.54 -9.03 -16.14
N LEU A 38 -10.79 -7.85 -15.57
CA LEU A 38 -11.96 -7.03 -15.90
C LEU A 38 -11.99 -6.56 -17.37
N LEU A 39 -10.86 -6.60 -18.09
CA LEU A 39 -10.82 -6.33 -19.53
C LEU A 39 -11.72 -7.27 -20.33
N ILE A 40 -12.07 -8.45 -19.79
CA ILE A 40 -13.04 -9.35 -20.43
C ILE A 40 -14.40 -8.67 -20.67
N LEU A 41 -14.75 -7.66 -19.87
CA LEU A 41 -15.98 -6.87 -20.02
C LEU A 41 -15.96 -5.98 -21.28
N ALA A 42 -14.81 -5.77 -21.91
CA ALA A 42 -14.72 -5.07 -23.18
C ALA A 42 -15.44 -5.82 -24.30
N VAL A 43 -15.53 -7.16 -24.21
CA VAL A 43 -16.23 -8.00 -25.20
C VAL A 43 -17.74 -7.74 -25.22
N PRO A 44 -18.49 -7.87 -24.11
CA PRO A 44 -19.92 -7.53 -24.10
C PRO A 44 -20.16 -6.04 -24.35
N ALA A 45 -19.25 -5.14 -23.91
CA ALA A 45 -19.35 -3.72 -24.22
C ALA A 45 -19.26 -3.44 -25.73
N TYR A 46 -18.38 -4.16 -26.44
CA TYR A 46 -18.28 -4.11 -27.90
C TYR A 46 -19.57 -4.57 -28.57
N LEU A 47 -20.15 -5.68 -28.12
CA LEU A 47 -21.37 -6.22 -28.73
C LEU A 47 -22.58 -5.27 -28.60
N LYS A 48 -22.66 -4.49 -27.51
CA LYS A 48 -23.80 -3.60 -27.23
C LYS A 48 -23.63 -2.18 -27.74
N TRP A 49 -22.42 -1.61 -27.64
CA TRP A 49 -22.14 -0.20 -27.97
C TRP A 49 -21.03 -0.02 -29.01
N GLY A 50 -20.58 -1.12 -29.62
CA GLY A 50 -19.53 -1.12 -30.64
C GLY A 50 -18.16 -0.72 -30.10
N PHE A 51 -17.35 -0.17 -31.00
CA PHE A 51 -15.97 0.22 -30.70
C PHE A 51 -15.86 1.21 -29.54
N MET A 52 -16.78 2.18 -29.46
CA MET A 52 -16.74 3.22 -28.42
C MET A 52 -16.98 2.66 -27.02
N GLY A 53 -17.89 1.68 -26.86
CA GLY A 53 -18.12 1.03 -25.57
C GLY A 53 -16.94 0.19 -25.11
N SER A 54 -16.32 -0.53 -26.04
CA SER A 54 -15.12 -1.34 -25.76
C SER A 54 -13.92 -0.47 -25.35
N SER A 55 -13.64 0.59 -26.10
CA SER A 55 -12.51 1.48 -25.82
C SER A 55 -12.66 2.20 -24.48
N LEU A 56 -13.87 2.67 -24.14
CA LEU A 56 -14.15 3.25 -22.82
C LEU A 56 -13.94 2.23 -21.70
N THR A 57 -14.41 0.99 -21.88
CA THR A 57 -14.22 -0.07 -20.88
C THR A 57 -12.74 -0.36 -20.65
N ILE A 58 -11.96 -0.50 -21.72
CA ILE A 58 -10.51 -0.71 -21.63
C ILE A 58 -9.84 0.45 -20.89
N LEU A 59 -10.15 1.69 -21.29
CA LEU A 59 -9.60 2.89 -20.66
C LEU A 59 -9.92 2.92 -19.17
N THR A 60 -11.17 2.65 -18.79
CA THR A 60 -11.59 2.61 -17.38
C THR A 60 -10.81 1.56 -16.58
N VAL A 61 -10.67 0.33 -17.10
CA VAL A 61 -9.92 -0.72 -16.39
C VAL A 61 -8.45 -0.35 -16.25
N VAL A 62 -7.82 0.17 -17.31
CA VAL A 62 -6.42 0.61 -17.27
C VAL A 62 -6.22 1.75 -16.28
N SER A 63 -7.10 2.76 -16.30
CA SER A 63 -7.05 3.88 -15.34
C SER A 63 -7.23 3.39 -13.91
N PHE A 64 -8.18 2.48 -13.67
CA PHE A 64 -8.40 1.90 -12.35
C PHE A 64 -7.16 1.16 -11.82
N VAL A 65 -6.54 0.33 -12.65
CA VAL A 65 -5.32 -0.40 -12.29
C VAL A 65 -4.16 0.57 -12.04
N ALA A 66 -3.98 1.58 -12.90
CA ALA A 66 -2.94 2.59 -12.72
C ALA A 66 -3.12 3.36 -11.40
N THR A 67 -4.36 3.73 -11.05
CA THR A 67 -4.67 4.38 -9.78
C THR A 67 -4.40 3.46 -8.59
N ALA A 68 -4.74 2.16 -8.68
CA ALA A 68 -4.44 1.21 -7.62
C ALA A 68 -2.93 1.09 -7.36
N TYR A 69 -2.13 0.97 -8.43
CA TYR A 69 -0.67 0.97 -8.32
C TYR A 69 -0.13 2.26 -7.72
N TYR A 70 -0.66 3.41 -8.14
CA TYR A 70 -0.24 4.68 -7.59
C TYR A 70 -0.52 4.77 -6.08
N LEU A 71 -1.75 4.48 -5.65
CA LEU A 71 -2.17 4.59 -4.25
C LEU A 71 -1.41 3.62 -3.33
N ILE A 72 -1.29 2.35 -3.71
CA ILE A 72 -0.55 1.37 -2.90
C ILE A 72 0.93 1.73 -2.89
N GLY A 73 1.49 2.19 -4.00
CA GLY A 73 2.89 2.60 -4.11
C GLY A 73 3.22 3.74 -3.15
N VAL A 74 2.39 4.79 -3.13
CA VAL A 74 2.53 5.93 -2.22
C VAL A 74 2.44 5.47 -0.76
N ARG A 75 1.44 4.67 -0.40
CA ARG A 75 1.27 4.19 0.98
C ARG A 75 2.42 3.29 1.45
N LYS A 76 2.98 2.45 0.58
CA LYS A 76 4.19 1.67 0.89
C LYS A 76 5.38 2.58 1.17
N ALA A 77 5.53 3.68 0.42
CA ALA A 77 6.60 4.64 0.63
C ALA A 77 6.42 5.39 1.96
N GLU A 78 5.21 5.81 2.29
CA GLU A 78 4.87 6.45 3.56
C GLU A 78 5.20 5.55 4.75
N TYR A 79 4.72 4.30 4.77
CA TYR A 79 4.99 3.38 5.89
C TYR A 79 6.48 3.06 6.05
N ARG A 80 7.22 2.93 4.94
CA ARG A 80 8.68 2.74 5.00
C ARG A 80 9.38 3.96 5.58
N GLY A 81 8.91 5.16 5.25
CA GLY A 81 9.41 6.41 5.83
C GLY A 81 9.15 6.50 7.33
N GLU A 82 7.90 6.29 7.75
CA GLU A 82 7.49 6.29 9.16
C GLU A 82 8.27 5.26 9.98
N MET A 83 8.43 4.04 9.46
CA MET A 83 9.24 3.02 10.12
C MET A 83 10.72 3.42 10.26
N ALA A 84 11.29 4.08 9.24
CA ALA A 84 12.68 4.53 9.30
C ALA A 84 12.87 5.61 10.37
N GLU A 85 11.94 6.55 10.48
CA GLU A 85 11.92 7.60 11.50
C GLU A 85 11.80 6.99 12.90
N ILE A 86 10.83 6.09 13.12
CA ILE A 86 10.64 5.43 14.42
C ILE A 86 11.88 4.60 14.81
N ARG A 87 12.51 3.89 13.87
CA ARG A 87 13.75 3.14 14.14
C ARG A 87 14.89 4.06 14.59
N MET A 88 15.02 5.25 13.99
CA MET A 88 16.01 6.24 14.41
C MET A 88 15.72 6.78 15.82
N ASP A 89 14.45 7.02 16.14
CA ASP A 89 14.03 7.48 17.47
C ASP A 89 14.32 6.45 18.56
N VAL A 90 14.00 5.17 18.31
CA VAL A 90 14.31 4.06 19.22
C VAL A 90 15.82 3.95 19.44
N GLU A 91 16.62 4.04 18.38
CA GLU A 91 18.08 3.96 18.50
C GLU A 91 18.66 5.16 19.28
N THR A 92 18.10 6.36 19.08
CA THR A 92 18.49 7.56 19.82
C THR A 92 18.15 7.44 21.31
N LEU A 93 16.95 6.96 21.64
CA LEU A 93 16.52 6.71 23.02
C LEU A 93 17.40 5.66 23.70
N ARG A 94 17.76 4.59 22.98
CA ARG A 94 18.67 3.55 23.49
C ARG A 94 20.07 4.07 23.81
N ARG A 95 20.57 5.04 23.02
CA ARG A 95 21.88 5.68 23.26
C ARG A 95 21.87 6.73 24.37
N THR A 96 20.72 7.34 24.67
CA THR A 96 20.60 8.41 25.67
C THR A 96 20.03 7.95 27.01
N GLY A 97 19.33 6.82 27.05
CA GLY A 97 18.71 6.25 28.25
C GLY A 97 19.40 5.03 28.86
N GLY A 98 20.50 4.55 28.27
CA GLY A 98 21.38 3.51 28.84
C GLY A 98 22.60 4.13 29.50
#